data_AF-A0A2E7UPC2-F1
#
_entry.id   AF-A0A2E7UPC2-F1
#
_cell.length_a   1.000
_cell.length_b   1.000
_cell.length_c   1.000
_cell.angle_alpha   90.00
_cell.angle_beta   90.00
_cell.angle_gamma   90.00
#
_symmetry.space_group_name_H-M   'P 1'
#
loop_
_entity.id
_entity.type
_entity.pdbx_description
1 polymer ?
#
loop_
_entity_poly.entity_id
_entity_poly.type
_entity_poly.pdbx_seq_one_letter_code
_entity_poly.pdbx_strand_id
1 'polypeptide(L)' 'MLRFAQFPASELKPVYVALHAHLLEHPDLMDTDFLTDLQSWLQHVAGQEGVDVSNHSAWDRWLHS' A
#
# COMPACT_ATOMS: atom_id res chain seq x y z
N MET A 1 -7.22 -8.21 -7.62
CA MET A 1 -7.63 -6.94 -6.97
C MET A 1 -8.69 -7.04 -5.87
N LEU A 2 -9.57 -8.06 -5.77
CA LEU A 2 -10.55 -8.12 -4.66
C LEU A 2 -10.00 -8.72 -3.35
N ARG A 3 -8.79 -9.29 -3.35
CA ARG A 3 -8.23 -10.05 -2.21
C ARG A 3 -8.23 -9.24 -0.89
N PHE A 4 -7.97 -7.95 -0.98
CA PHE A 4 -7.85 -7.07 0.17
C PHE A 4 -9.11 -6.27 0.49
N ALA A 5 -10.16 -6.37 -0.33
CA ALA A 5 -11.41 -5.64 -0.14
C ALA A 5 -12.20 -6.02 1.12
N GLN A 6 -11.88 -7.19 1.70
CA GLN A 6 -12.48 -7.69 2.93
C GLN A 6 -11.87 -7.09 4.21
N PHE A 7 -10.74 -6.38 4.10
CA PHE A 7 -10.06 -5.75 5.23
C PHE A 7 -10.14 -4.22 5.11
N PRO A 8 -10.36 -3.49 6.22
CA PRO A 8 -10.38 -2.04 6.18
C PRO A 8 -8.98 -1.50 5.85
N ALA A 9 -8.92 -0.38 5.11
CA ALA A 9 -7.65 0.23 4.73
C ALA A 9 -6.79 0.61 5.96
N SER A 10 -7.41 0.95 7.09
CA SER A 10 -6.73 1.24 8.36
C SER A 10 -5.91 0.05 8.90
N GLU A 11 -6.31 -1.19 8.62
CA GLU A 11 -5.54 -2.38 9.00
C GLU A 11 -4.45 -2.72 7.97
N LEU A 12 -4.72 -2.45 6.68
CA LEU A 12 -3.82 -2.77 5.59
C LEU A 12 -2.64 -1.79 5.45
N LYS A 13 -2.87 -0.50 5.73
CA LYS A 13 -1.83 0.55 5.72
C LYS A 13 -0.58 0.16 6.53
N PRO A 14 -0.68 -0.18 7.84
CA PRO A 14 0.50 -0.51 8.64
C PRO A 14 1.21 -1.79 8.16
N VAL A 15 0.48 -2.77 7.63
CA VAL A 15 1.08 -3.99 7.05
C VAL A 15 1.92 -3.64 5.82
N TYR A 16 1.37 -2.82 4.90
CA TYR A 16 2.10 -2.34 3.75
C TYR A 16 3.34 -1.54 4.16
N VAL A 17 3.20 -0.58 5.08
CA VAL A 17 4.33 0.25 5.56
C VAL A 17 5.43 -0.63 6.17
N ALA A 18 5.07 -1.61 6.99
CA ALA A 18 6.04 -2.51 7.61
C ALA A 18 6.80 -3.35 6.57
N LEU A 19 6.10 -3.92 5.58
CA LEU A 19 6.73 -4.70 4.51
C LEU A 19 7.60 -3.82 3.59
N HIS A 20 7.08 -2.65 3.22
CA HIS A 20 7.77 -1.72 2.32
C HIS A 20 9.05 -1.16 2.94
N ALA A 21 9.06 -0.93 4.26
CA ALA A 21 10.25 -0.44 4.99
C ALA A 21 11.45 -1.40 4.92
N HIS A 22 11.20 -2.70 4.74
CA HIS A 22 12.24 -3.73 4.72
C HIS A 22 12.63 -4.19 3.30
N LEU A 23 12.16 -3.53 2.23
CA LEU A 23 12.47 -3.91 0.85
C LEU A 23 13.98 -3.91 0.53
N LEU A 24 14.74 -3.01 1.17
CA LEU A 24 16.20 -2.95 0.98
C LEU A 24 16.92 -4.16 1.58
N GLU A 25 16.39 -4.71 2.67
CA GLU A 25 16.96 -5.88 3.38
C GLU A 25 16.44 -7.20 2.79
N HIS A 26 15.26 -7.17 2.17
CA HIS A 26 14.60 -8.31 1.56
C HIS A 26 14.11 -7.97 0.14
N PRO A 27 15.01 -7.90 -0.85
CA PRO A 27 14.65 -7.52 -2.22
C PRO A 27 13.61 -8.45 -2.85
N ASP A 28 13.59 -9.73 -2.46
CA ASP A 28 12.62 -10.72 -2.91
C ASP A 28 11.16 -10.31 -2.61
N LEU A 29 10.93 -9.43 -1.63
CA LEU A 29 9.60 -8.89 -1.33
C LEU A 29 9.03 -8.05 -2.49
N MET A 30 9.89 -7.36 -3.26
CA MET A 30 9.48 -6.56 -4.42
C MET A 30 8.81 -7.41 -5.50
N ASP A 31 9.24 -8.66 -5.63
CA ASP A 31 8.76 -9.59 -6.66
C ASP A 31 7.53 -10.39 -6.21
N THR A 32 7.03 -10.16 -5.00
CA THR A 32 5.84 -10.87 -4.51
C THR A 32 4.56 -10.26 -5.07
N ASP A 33 3.73 -11.10 -5.69
CA ASP A 33 2.35 -10.74 -6.08
C ASP A 33 1.56 -10.16 -4.90
N PHE A 34 1.86 -10.61 -3.68
CA PHE A 34 1.23 -10.12 -2.46
C PHE A 34 1.47 -8.62 -2.25
N LEU A 35 2.72 -8.16 -2.30
CA LEU A 35 3.06 -6.76 -2.06
C LEU A 35 2.55 -5.88 -3.20
N THR A 36 2.66 -6.35 -4.45
CA THR A 36 2.10 -5.67 -5.62
C THR A 36 0.58 -5.52 -5.52
N ASP A 37 -0.15 -6.57 -5.17
CA ASP A 37 -1.60 -6.53 -5.01
C ASP A 37 -2.02 -5.62 -3.84
N LEU A 38 -1.27 -5.64 -2.73
CA LEU A 38 -1.54 -4.82 -1.55
C LEU A 38 -1.34 -3.33 -1.86
N GLN A 39 -0.24 -2.97 -2.51
CA GLN A 39 0.02 -1.61 -2.95
C GLN A 39 -1.06 -1.13 -3.92
N SER A 40 -1.38 -1.95 -4.93
CA SER A 40 -2.40 -1.62 -5.95
C SER A 40 -3.78 -1.39 -5.33
N TRP A 41 -4.16 -2.22 -4.35
CA TRP A 41 -5.41 -2.07 -3.62
C TRP A 41 -5.43 -0.78 -2.80
N LEU A 42 -4.39 -0.51 -2.01
CA LEU A 42 -4.32 0.70 -1.19
C LEU A 42 -4.28 1.98 -2.05
N GLN A 43 -3.57 1.96 -3.18
CA GLN A 43 -3.56 3.07 -4.14
C GLN A 43 -4.94 3.28 -4.77
N HIS A 44 -5.68 2.21 -5.06
CA HIS A 44 -7.05 2.31 -5.53
C HIS A 44 -7.95 2.99 -4.49
N VAL A 45 -7.89 2.56 -3.23
CA VAL A 45 -8.68 3.15 -2.12
C VAL A 45 -8.32 4.64 -1.93
N ALA A 46 -7.03 4.97 -1.85
CA ALA A 46 -6.57 6.36 -1.72
C ALA A 46 -7.06 7.22 -2.92
N GLY A 47 -7.05 6.68 -4.12
CA GLY A 47 -7.59 7.33 -5.31
C GLY A 47 -9.11 7.60 -5.22
N GLN A 48 -9.88 6.69 -4.62
CA GLN A 48 -11.31 6.94 -4.34
C GLN A 48 -11.53 8.06 -3.31
N GLU A 49 -10.56 8.28 -2.43
CA GLU A 49 -10.54 9.39 -1.46
C GLU A 49 -9.99 10.70 -2.05
N GLY A 50 -9.64 10.72 -3.34
CA GLY A 50 -9.13 11.89 -4.04
C GLY A 50 -7.63 12.16 -3.82
N VAL A 51 -6.89 11.18 -3.30
CA VAL A 51 -5.43 11.28 -3.13
C VAL A 51 -4.74 11.02 -4.47
N ASP A 52 -3.84 11.93 -4.87
CA ASP A 52 -2.92 11.70 -5.97
C ASP A 52 -1.80 10.74 -5.55
N VAL A 53 -1.99 9.45 -5.83
CA VAL A 53 -1.03 8.40 -5.49
C VAL A 53 0.26 8.44 -6.31
N SER A 54 0.32 9.23 -7.39
CA SER A 54 1.56 9.46 -8.14
C SER A 54 2.48 10.44 -7.42
N ASN A 55 1.93 11.27 -6.54
CA ASN A 55 2.68 12.14 -5.66
C ASN A 55 3.11 11.38 -4.40
N HIS A 56 4.40 11.07 -4.30
CA HIS A 56 4.99 10.34 -3.17
C HIS A 56 4.64 10.95 -1.80
N SER A 57 4.61 12.29 -1.69
CA SER A 57 4.28 12.97 -0.42
C SER A 57 2.80 12.89 -0.05
N ALA A 58 1.90 12.87 -1.04
CA ALA A 58 0.47 12.71 -0.79
C ALA A 58 0.14 11.27 -0.40
N TRP A 59 0.77 10.32 -1.09
CA TRP A 59 0.71 8.90 -0.78
C TRP A 59 1.20 8.59 0.63
N ASP A 60 2.40 9.06 0.99
CA ASP A 60 2.99 8.85 2.31
C ASP A 60 2.12 9.46 3.42
N ARG A 61 1.59 10.67 3.22
CA ARG A 61 0.67 11.29 4.19
C ARG A 61 -0.60 10.47 4.38
N TRP A 62 -1.16 9.93 3.31
CA TRP A 62 -2.36 9.09 3.40
C TRP A 62 -2.08 7.75 4.09
N LEU A 63 -0.92 7.15 3.89
CA LEU A 63 -0.54 5.91 4.60
C LEU A 63 -0.45 6.11 6.12
N HIS A 64 -0.11 7.32 6.58
CA HIS A 64 0.11 7.65 7.99
C HIS A 64 -1.00 8.51 8.63
N SER A 65 -2.14 8.70 7.94
CA SER A 65 -3.33 9.43 8.45
C SER A 65 -4.30 8.53 9.21
#